data_AF-A0A0N0AQT2-F1
#
_entry.id   AF-A0A0N0AQT2-F1
#
_cell.length_a   1.000
_cell.length_b   1.000
_cell.length_c   1.000
_cell.angle_alpha   90.00
_cell.angle_beta   90.00
_cell.angle_gamma   90.00
#
_symmetry.space_group_name_H-M   'P 1'
#
loop_
_entity.id
_entity.type
_entity.pdbx_description
1 polymer ?
#
loop_
_entity_poly.entity_id
_entity_poly.type
_entity_poly.pdbx_seq_one_letter_code
_entity_poly.pdbx_strand_id
1 'polypeptide(L)'
;MDVGWSGKAAAVAAAGLLLTGVVSAGSAGAVPQTRVMFSLEFANAGESGDPEPYGAVVLRLSDRDRLLWRQGPAEDIPSQWRYPATGFAVEEVEFPEDAVNEVCAYVRERDEDSDDDQLAAGCLPYRGHYEPYVIEGQDGQVTVNIYGIG
;
A
#
# COMPACT_ATOMS: atom_id res chain seq x y z
N MET A 1 20.91 -20.84 -67.05
CA MET A 1 20.33 -21.93 -67.85
C MET A 1 20.63 -23.20 -67.06
N ASP A 2 19.75 -23.87 -66.35
CA ASP A 2 18.29 -23.79 -66.13
C ASP A 2 18.03 -24.47 -64.76
N VAL A 3 17.29 -23.84 -63.85
CA VAL A 3 15.92 -24.24 -63.44
C VAL A 3 15.80 -25.74 -63.12
N GLY A 4 15.77 -26.07 -61.83
CA GLY A 4 15.32 -27.36 -61.31
C GLY A 4 14.03 -27.17 -60.51
N TRP A 5 12.90 -27.45 -61.17
CA TRP A 5 11.53 -27.34 -60.66
C TRP A 5 11.09 -28.66 -60.01
N SER A 6 10.61 -28.54 -58.76
CA SER A 6 9.56 -29.27 -58.05
C SER A 6 9.30 -30.76 -58.27
N GLY A 7 9.25 -31.50 -57.15
CA GLY A 7 7.93 -31.90 -56.64
C GLY A 7 7.69 -33.39 -56.33
N LYS A 8 7.41 -33.64 -55.03
CA LYS A 8 6.39 -34.54 -54.43
C LYS A 8 6.49 -36.06 -54.70
N ALA A 9 6.05 -37.01 -53.87
CA ALA A 9 5.75 -37.22 -52.44
C ALA A 9 5.06 -38.61 -52.37
N ALA A 10 5.39 -39.48 -51.41
CA ALA A 10 4.56 -40.57 -50.86
C ALA A 10 5.34 -41.26 -49.71
N ALA A 11 4.99 -41.11 -48.41
CA ALA A 11 3.95 -41.82 -47.63
C ALA A 11 4.20 -43.35 -47.57
N VAL A 12 4.24 -44.05 -46.43
CA VAL A 12 3.12 -44.31 -45.49
C VAL A 12 3.62 -45.05 -44.21
N ALA A 13 3.06 -44.65 -43.04
CA ALA A 13 2.71 -45.38 -41.79
C ALA A 13 3.78 -46.18 -40.98
N ALA A 14 3.65 -46.44 -39.67
CA ALA A 14 2.46 -46.50 -38.81
C ALA A 14 2.80 -46.39 -37.30
N ALA A 15 1.82 -45.88 -36.55
CA ALA A 15 1.36 -46.30 -35.22
C ALA A 15 2.32 -46.33 -34.00
N GLY A 16 1.92 -45.60 -32.95
CA GLY A 16 2.43 -45.79 -31.59
C GLY A 16 1.69 -44.97 -30.52
N LEU A 17 0.69 -45.61 -29.91
CA LEU A 17 0.08 -45.40 -28.59
C LEU A 17 0.00 -44.00 -27.92
N LEU A 18 -1.26 -43.58 -27.71
CA LEU A 18 -1.86 -43.02 -26.48
C LEU A 18 -0.91 -42.68 -25.31
N LEU A 19 -0.91 -41.41 -24.89
CA LEU A 19 -0.97 -41.02 -23.49
C LEU A 19 -1.61 -39.62 -23.40
N THR A 20 -2.85 -39.60 -22.92
CA THR A 20 -3.59 -38.41 -22.50
C THR A 20 -2.87 -37.76 -21.32
N GLY A 21 -2.01 -36.80 -21.58
CA GLY A 21 -1.51 -35.87 -20.58
C GLY A 21 -2.34 -34.60 -20.62
N VAL A 22 -3.51 -34.60 -19.95
CA VAL A 22 -4.13 -33.33 -19.56
C VAL A 22 -3.18 -32.74 -18.53
N VAL A 23 -2.31 -31.84 -18.97
CA VAL A 23 -1.65 -30.93 -18.03
C VAL A 23 -2.78 -30.09 -17.45
N SER A 24 -3.26 -30.50 -16.27
CA SER A 24 -3.87 -29.54 -15.36
C SER A 24 -2.76 -28.53 -15.08
N ALA A 25 -2.73 -27.46 -15.88
CA ALA A 25 -2.17 -26.20 -15.45
C ALA A 25 -2.98 -25.85 -14.20
N GLY A 26 -2.47 -26.28 -13.05
CA GLY A 26 -2.97 -25.81 -11.78
C GLY A 26 -2.90 -24.30 -11.87
N SER A 27 -4.05 -23.66 -11.85
CA SER A 27 -4.14 -22.23 -11.61
C SER A 27 -3.41 -22.02 -10.29
N ALA A 28 -2.14 -21.63 -10.34
CA ALA A 28 -1.49 -21.02 -9.21
C ALA A 28 -2.33 -19.76 -8.97
N GLY A 29 -3.31 -19.87 -8.07
CA GLY A 29 -4.16 -18.76 -7.72
C GLY A 29 -3.23 -17.69 -7.20
N ALA A 30 -3.06 -16.60 -7.96
CA ALA A 30 -2.48 -15.40 -7.42
C ALA A 30 -3.32 -15.05 -6.19
N VAL A 31 -2.69 -15.00 -5.01
CA VAL A 31 -3.36 -14.47 -3.83
C VAL A 31 -3.79 -13.05 -4.22
N PRO A 32 -5.08 -12.72 -4.20
CA PRO A 32 -5.52 -11.37 -4.51
C PRO A 32 -4.79 -10.41 -3.58
N GLN A 33 -3.95 -9.54 -4.15
CA GLN A 33 -3.36 -8.44 -3.40
C GLN A 33 -4.46 -7.39 -3.25
N THR A 34 -4.82 -7.09 -2.01
CA THR A 34 -5.73 -6.00 -1.69
C THR A 34 -4.98 -4.69 -1.83
N ARG A 35 -5.59 -3.70 -2.47
CA ARG A 35 -5.03 -2.37 -2.62
C ARG A 35 -5.64 -1.43 -1.61
N VAL A 36 -4.80 -0.75 -0.83
CA VAL A 36 -5.22 0.33 0.05
C VAL A 36 -4.88 1.64 -0.60
N MET A 37 -5.90 2.44 -0.90
CA MET A 37 -5.76 3.80 -1.44
C MET A 37 -5.91 4.79 -0.30
N PHE A 38 -4.93 5.65 -0.03
CA PHE A 38 -4.99 6.56 1.11
C PHE A 38 -4.25 7.89 0.89
N SER A 39 -4.53 8.86 1.75
CA SER A 39 -3.69 10.05 1.93
C SER A 39 -3.67 10.46 3.40
N LEU A 40 -2.62 11.16 3.79
CA LEU A 40 -2.40 11.65 5.14
C LEU A 40 -2.32 13.18 5.11
N GLU A 41 -2.87 13.83 6.12
CA GLU A 41 -2.67 15.25 6.38
C GLU A 41 -2.09 15.40 7.78
N PHE A 42 -1.10 16.29 7.91
CA PHE A 42 -0.38 16.56 9.14
C PHE A 42 -0.62 18.02 9.51
N ALA A 43 -1.01 18.27 10.75
CA ALA A 43 -1.24 19.63 11.22
C ALA A 43 -0.67 19.81 12.63
N ASN A 44 0.11 20.87 12.81
CA ASN A 44 0.51 21.41 14.11
C ASN A 44 -0.15 22.77 14.28
N ALA A 45 -1.02 22.91 15.28
CA ALA A 45 -1.75 24.16 15.48
C ALA A 45 -0.90 25.25 16.15
N GLY A 46 0.24 24.89 16.73
CA GLY A 46 1.16 25.80 17.40
C GLY A 46 2.03 26.63 16.46
N GLU A 47 2.15 26.20 15.20
CA GLU A 47 3.12 26.75 14.26
C GLU A 47 2.49 27.33 12.98
N SER A 48 3.21 28.26 12.34
CA SER A 48 2.75 28.92 11.11
C SER A 48 3.20 28.24 9.80
N GLY A 49 4.02 27.18 9.90
CA GLY A 49 4.60 26.45 8.77
C GLY A 49 3.90 25.11 8.49
N ASP A 50 4.29 24.47 7.38
CA ASP A 50 3.97 23.06 7.16
C ASP A 50 4.87 22.22 8.09
N PRO A 51 4.32 21.18 8.75
CA PRO A 51 5.09 20.47 9.76
C PRO A 51 6.20 19.62 9.15
N GLU A 52 7.15 19.19 9.97
CA GLU A 52 8.20 18.23 9.61
C GLU A 52 7.93 16.83 10.19
N PRO A 53 6.91 16.09 9.67
CA PRO A 53 6.41 14.89 10.32
C PRO A 53 7.35 13.68 10.15
N TYR A 54 7.60 12.98 11.25
CA TYR A 54 8.22 11.66 11.26
C TYR A 54 7.48 10.67 12.16
N GLY A 55 7.63 9.38 11.89
CA GLY A 55 6.93 8.31 12.60
C GLY A 55 6.28 7.31 11.65
N ALA A 56 5.07 6.86 11.98
CA ALA A 56 4.35 5.90 11.16
C ALA A 56 2.82 6.03 11.25
N VAL A 57 2.17 5.67 10.14
CA VAL A 57 0.73 5.41 10.08
C VAL A 57 0.53 3.95 9.67
N VAL A 58 -0.29 3.23 10.44
CA VAL A 58 -0.53 1.80 10.25
C VAL A 58 -2.01 1.47 10.31
N LEU A 59 -2.40 0.42 9.59
CA LEU A 59 -3.63 -0.31 9.83
C LEU A 59 -3.34 -1.45 10.79
N ARG A 60 -4.05 -1.51 11.92
CA ARG A 60 -3.95 -2.63 12.85
C ARG A 60 -4.93 -3.71 12.43
N LEU A 61 -4.41 -4.90 12.15
CA LEU A 61 -5.20 -6.11 11.91
C LEU A 61 -5.32 -6.92 13.21
N SER A 62 -5.95 -8.09 13.14
CA SER A 62 -6.10 -8.99 14.29
C SER A 62 -4.79 -9.66 14.73
N ASP A 63 -3.86 -9.85 13.81
CA ASP A 63 -2.61 -10.59 14.02
C ASP A 63 -1.34 -9.76 13.83
N ARG A 64 -1.41 -8.61 13.15
CA ARG A 64 -0.26 -7.79 12.78
C ARG A 64 -0.64 -6.36 12.42
N ASP A 65 0.35 -5.48 12.42
CA ASP A 65 0.22 -4.15 11.84
C ASP A 65 0.59 -4.17 10.34
N ARG A 66 -0.02 -3.26 9.59
CA ARG A 66 0.23 -3.02 8.17
C ARG A 66 0.62 -1.57 7.97
N LEU A 67 1.83 -1.36 7.49
CA LEU A 67 2.40 -0.03 7.31
C LEU A 67 1.78 0.64 6.09
N LEU A 68 1.24 1.85 6.27
CA LEU A 68 0.83 2.72 5.16
C LEU A 68 1.90 3.76 4.86
N TRP A 69 2.48 4.35 5.91
CA TRP A 69 3.50 5.38 5.76
C TRP A 69 4.49 5.29 6.91
N ARG A 70 5.76 5.60 6.59
CA ARG A 70 6.82 5.77 7.57
C ARG A 70 7.79 6.83 7.10
N GLN A 71 8.21 7.66 8.04
CA GLN A 71 9.37 8.53 7.92
C GLN A 71 10.22 8.32 9.17
N GLY A 72 11.51 8.05 9.00
CA GLY A 72 12.43 7.93 10.14
C GLY A 72 12.77 9.30 10.72
N PRO A 73 13.18 9.37 12.00
CA PRO A 73 13.78 10.60 12.52
C PRO A 73 15.06 10.92 11.74
N ALA A 74 15.22 12.17 11.33
CA ALA A 74 16.38 12.69 10.63
C ALA A 74 16.56 14.17 10.97
N GLU A 75 17.74 14.74 10.71
CA GLU A 75 17.96 16.18 10.86
C GLU A 75 17.26 16.99 9.77
N ASP A 76 17.06 16.41 8.59
CA ASP A 76 16.49 17.02 7.40
C ASP A 76 15.14 16.39 7.01
N ILE A 77 14.19 16.35 7.95
CA ILE A 77 12.85 15.86 7.65
C ILE A 77 12.14 16.86 6.72
N PRO A 78 11.59 16.43 5.58
CA PRO A 78 10.88 17.34 4.69
C PRO A 78 9.64 17.94 5.35
N SER A 79 9.55 19.27 5.34
CA SER A 79 8.33 20.00 5.66
C SER A 79 7.22 19.63 4.66
N GLN A 80 6.11 19.09 5.19
CA GLN A 80 4.96 18.64 4.41
C GLN A 80 3.69 18.60 5.27
N TRP A 81 2.61 19.25 4.79
CA TRP A 81 1.29 19.12 5.40
C TRP A 81 0.49 17.91 4.89
N ARG A 82 0.95 17.23 3.81
CA ARG A 82 0.21 16.14 3.17
C ARG A 82 1.12 15.08 2.55
N TYR A 83 0.70 13.81 2.66
CA TYR A 83 1.29 12.69 1.93
C TYR A 83 0.24 11.85 1.16
N PRO A 84 0.47 11.52 -0.12
CA PRO A 84 1.40 12.20 -1.00
C PRO A 84 0.97 13.67 -1.19
N ALA A 85 1.91 14.53 -1.60
CA ALA A 85 1.65 15.96 -1.79
C ALA A 85 0.45 16.24 -2.73
N THR A 86 0.14 15.34 -3.65
CA THR A 86 -1.06 15.38 -4.49
C THR A 86 -1.68 13.98 -4.65
N GLY A 87 -3.01 13.91 -4.72
CA GLY A 87 -3.73 12.65 -4.93
C GLY A 87 -3.72 11.71 -3.73
N PHE A 88 -3.45 10.42 -3.99
CA PHE A 88 -3.43 9.32 -3.02
C PHE A 88 -2.26 8.37 -3.30
N ALA A 89 -1.77 7.71 -2.25
CA ALA A 89 -0.85 6.59 -2.33
C ALA A 89 -1.63 5.28 -2.48
N VAL A 90 -0.97 4.25 -3.02
CA VAL A 90 -1.52 2.90 -3.15
C VAL A 90 -0.53 1.92 -2.56
N GLU A 91 -0.97 1.16 -1.56
CA GLU A 91 -0.20 0.06 -0.97
C GLU A 91 -0.84 -1.27 -1.32
N GLU A 92 -0.04 -2.21 -1.82
CA GLU A 92 -0.48 -3.56 -2.13
C GLU A 92 -0.19 -4.48 -0.93
N VAL A 93 -1.25 -5.06 -0.38
CA VAL A 93 -1.22 -5.75 0.91
C VAL A 93 -2.07 -7.01 0.89
N GLU A 94 -1.65 -8.01 1.66
CA GLU A 94 -2.33 -9.31 1.74
C GLU A 94 -3.24 -9.38 2.96
N PHE A 95 -4.39 -8.71 2.94
CA PHE A 95 -5.45 -8.90 3.94
C PHE A 95 -6.82 -8.49 3.39
N PRO A 96 -7.90 -9.17 3.76
CA PRO A 96 -9.25 -8.71 3.42
C PRO A 96 -9.64 -7.49 4.26
N GLU A 97 -10.49 -6.60 3.74
CA GLU A 97 -10.91 -5.37 4.44
C GLU A 97 -11.47 -5.62 5.85
N ASP A 98 -12.20 -6.72 6.04
CA ASP A 98 -12.79 -7.11 7.32
C ASP A 98 -11.76 -7.53 8.38
N ALA A 99 -10.48 -7.67 8.01
CA ALA A 99 -9.40 -7.90 8.95
C ALA A 99 -8.90 -6.62 9.64
N VAL A 100 -9.27 -5.42 9.15
CA VAL A 100 -8.82 -4.13 9.71
C VAL A 100 -9.63 -3.80 10.96
N ASN A 101 -8.95 -3.68 12.11
CA ASN A 101 -9.57 -3.34 13.39
C ASN A 101 -9.46 -1.85 13.71
N GLU A 102 -8.28 -1.26 13.47
CA GLU A 102 -7.99 0.13 13.84
C GLU A 102 -7.13 0.82 12.78
N VAL A 103 -7.28 2.15 12.70
CA VAL A 103 -6.35 3.05 12.01
C VAL A 103 -5.54 3.76 13.07
N CYS A 104 -4.21 3.64 13.01
CA CYS A 104 -3.32 4.18 14.02
C CYS A 104 -2.31 5.15 13.41
N ALA A 105 -2.00 6.20 14.15
CA ALA A 105 -0.95 7.16 13.83
C ALA A 105 -0.09 7.41 15.07
N TYR A 106 1.22 7.29 14.88
CA TYR A 106 2.25 7.59 15.85
C TYR A 106 3.25 8.51 15.15
N VAL A 107 2.94 9.81 15.18
CA VAL A 107 3.63 10.83 14.40
C VAL A 107 4.03 11.96 15.31
N ARG A 108 5.29 12.36 15.18
CA ARG A 108 5.87 13.54 15.80
C ARG A 108 6.32 14.49 14.73
N GLU A 109 6.56 15.72 15.11
CA GLU A 109 7.21 16.73 14.29
C GLU A 109 8.59 17.04 14.85
N ARG A 110 9.54 17.25 13.96
CA ARG A 110 10.86 17.73 14.35
C ARG A 110 10.75 19.19 14.78
N ASP A 111 11.28 19.51 15.95
CA ASP A 111 11.51 20.89 16.37
C ASP A 111 13.02 21.11 16.60
N GLU A 112 13.57 22.17 16.01
CA GLU A 112 14.98 22.56 16.18
C GLU A 112 15.21 23.29 17.51
N ASP A 113 14.20 24.00 18.02
CA ASP A 113 14.29 24.91 19.15
C ASP A 113 13.81 24.25 20.48
N SER A 114 13.08 23.13 20.42
CA SER A 114 12.57 22.44 21.62
C SER A 114 12.46 20.90 21.48
N ASP A 115 11.66 20.27 22.35
CA ASP A 115 11.37 18.84 22.25
C ASP A 115 10.38 18.60 21.11
N ASP A 116 10.63 17.60 20.26
CA ASP A 116 9.76 17.26 19.12
C ASP A 116 8.26 17.18 19.48
N ASP A 117 7.42 17.95 18.78
CA ASP A 117 5.97 18.02 18.98
C ASP A 117 5.29 16.68 18.66
N GLN A 118 4.22 16.35 19.39
CA GLN A 118 3.44 15.14 19.17
C GLN A 118 2.17 15.45 18.36
N LEU A 119 2.23 15.17 17.06
CA LEU A 119 1.09 15.34 16.15
C LEU A 119 0.02 14.26 16.34
N ALA A 120 0.40 13.01 16.61
CA ALA A 120 -0.57 11.94 16.88
C ALA A 120 0.07 10.80 17.69
N ALA A 121 -0.68 10.26 18.66
CA ALA A 121 -0.27 9.08 19.42
C ALA A 121 -1.48 8.22 19.80
N GLY A 122 -2.08 7.56 18.80
CA GLY A 122 -3.30 6.81 19.06
C GLY A 122 -3.85 6.02 17.88
N CYS A 123 -5.02 5.44 18.14
CA CYS A 123 -5.77 4.63 17.18
C CYS A 123 -7.26 4.98 17.24
N LEU A 124 -7.92 4.84 16.11
CA LEU A 124 -9.37 4.89 15.99
C LEU A 124 -9.90 3.57 15.43
N PRO A 125 -11.05 3.06 15.94
CA PRO A 125 -11.68 1.87 15.36
C PRO A 125 -11.99 2.06 13.88
N TYR A 126 -11.65 1.07 13.04
CA TYR A 126 -11.97 1.09 11.62
C TYR A 126 -13.48 0.97 11.41
N ARG A 127 -14.05 1.93 10.67
CA ARG A 127 -15.49 2.01 10.35
C ARG A 127 -15.75 2.07 8.84
N GLY A 128 -14.76 1.76 8.01
CA GLY A 128 -14.81 1.84 6.55
C GLY A 128 -14.06 3.04 5.97
N HIS A 129 -14.20 3.24 4.66
CA HIS A 129 -13.47 4.24 3.87
C HIS A 129 -14.29 5.52 3.58
N TYR A 130 -15.28 5.82 4.43
CA TYR A 130 -16.26 6.89 4.15
C TYR A 130 -15.92 8.24 4.79
N GLU A 131 -15.19 8.23 5.91
CA GLU A 131 -14.88 9.43 6.69
C GLU A 131 -13.39 9.48 7.05
N PRO A 132 -12.81 10.68 7.22
CA PRO A 132 -11.44 10.82 7.67
C PRO A 132 -11.26 10.30 9.11
N TYR A 133 -10.15 9.63 9.37
CA TYR A 133 -9.72 9.27 10.71
C TYR A 133 -8.81 10.37 11.26
N VAL A 134 -9.36 11.24 12.10
CA VAL A 134 -8.61 12.31 12.75
C VAL A 134 -8.05 11.81 14.08
N ILE A 135 -6.74 11.59 14.13
CA ILE A 135 -6.04 11.07 15.31
C ILE A 135 -5.27 12.23 15.94
N GLU A 136 -5.70 12.64 17.13
CA GLU A 136 -5.10 13.76 17.85
C GLU A 136 -3.84 13.35 18.62
N GLY A 137 -2.90 14.27 18.68
CA GLY A 137 -1.76 14.25 19.58
C GLY A 137 -1.87 15.38 20.61
N GLN A 138 -0.78 15.62 21.33
CA GLN A 138 -0.74 16.71 22.30
C GLN A 138 -0.70 18.09 21.62
N ASP A 139 0.01 18.18 20.49
CA ASP A 139 0.37 19.46 19.86
C ASP A 139 -0.29 19.62 18.47
N GLY A 140 -0.78 18.52 17.90
CA GLY A 140 -1.37 18.51 16.58
C GLY A 140 -2.33 17.35 16.32
N GLN A 141 -2.50 17.06 15.04
CA GLN A 141 -3.32 15.93 14.58
C GLN A 141 -2.78 15.34 13.27
N VAL A 142 -3.11 14.06 13.05
CA VAL A 142 -2.96 13.39 11.76
C VAL A 142 -4.33 12.97 11.25
N THR A 143 -4.68 13.40 10.05
CA THR A 143 -5.90 12.97 9.36
C THR A 143 -5.56 11.88 8.34
N VAL A 144 -6.02 10.65 8.59
CA VAL A 144 -5.86 9.53 7.66
C VAL A 144 -7.12 9.39 6.82
N ASN A 145 -7.00 9.59 5.51
CA ASN A 145 -8.08 9.38 4.55
C ASN A 145 -7.86 8.04 3.86
N ILE A 146 -8.79 7.09 4.01
CA ILE A 146 -8.78 5.82 3.29
C ILE A 146 -9.86 5.92 2.23
N TYR A 147 -9.49 5.77 0.95
CA TYR A 147 -10.39 5.88 -0.20
C TYR A 147 -10.93 4.53 -0.66
N GLY A 148 -10.25 3.44 -0.33
CA GLY A 148 -10.69 2.09 -0.67
C GLY A 148 -9.70 1.02 -0.21
N ILE A 149 -10.24 -0.16 0.09
CA ILE A 149 -9.51 -1.38 0.38
C ILE A 149 -10.16 -2.47 -0.48
N GLY A 150 -9.46 -2.99 -1.51
CA GLY A 150 -10.04 -3.99 -2.42
C GLY A 150 -9.12 -4.49 -3.52
#